data_AF-A0A942ERF0-F1
#
_entry.id   AF-A0A942ERF0-F1
#
_cell.length_a   1.000
_cell.length_b   1.000
_cell.length_c   1.000
_cell.angle_alpha   90.00
_cell.angle_beta   90.00
_cell.angle_gamma   90.00
#
_symmetry.space_group_name_H-M   'P 1'
#
loop_
_entity.id
_entity.type
_entity.pdbx_description
1 polymer ?
#
loop_
_entity_poly.entity_id
_entity_poly.type
_entity_poly.pdbx_seq_one_letter_code
_entity_poly.pdbx_strand_id
1 'polypeptide(L)'
;MFLSFFNSLSIRIPLAVIGGVLYGLLTYAIVLTLNFPAQIGIGAGLLVFFLYLGLRLLVLFSGIDTPYYSKERKGSPYENTVFYQTAQWVGKFYHYHDIVLFAFLVILAIVFVISLIMDGIENRPWGQTIQDLWNKLTLSF
;
A
#
# COMPACT_ATOMS: atom_id res chain seq x y z
N MET A 1 -8.27 -2.41 24.21
CA MET A 1 -9.08 -1.19 23.96
C MET A 1 -8.67 -0.48 22.67
N PHE A 2 -7.37 -0.22 22.45
CA PHE A 2 -6.82 0.38 21.22
C PHE A 2 -7.25 -0.35 19.92
N LEU A 3 -7.10 -1.68 19.88
CA LEU A 3 -7.53 -2.53 18.75
C LEU A 3 -9.02 -2.42 18.40
N SER A 4 -9.90 -2.14 19.38
CA SER A 4 -11.34 -1.97 19.14
C SER A 4 -11.67 -0.62 18.49
N PHE A 5 -10.92 0.42 18.83
CA PHE A 5 -11.09 1.77 18.28
C PHE A 5 -10.78 1.79 16.77
N PHE A 6 -9.64 1.22 16.37
CA PHE A 6 -9.28 1.03 14.94
C PHE A 6 -10.18 0.06 14.18
N ASN A 7 -10.99 -0.73 14.89
CA ASN A 7 -11.93 -1.66 14.29
C ASN A 7 -13.26 -1.02 13.89
N SER A 8 -13.51 0.22 14.30
CA SER A 8 -14.75 0.92 13.96
C SER A 8 -14.79 1.28 12.47
N LEU A 9 -15.97 1.12 11.86
CA LEU A 9 -16.23 1.46 10.45
C LEU A 9 -15.80 2.91 10.15
N SER A 10 -16.06 3.81 11.10
CA SER A 10 -15.75 5.24 11.06
C SER A 10 -14.27 5.56 11.00
N ILE A 11 -13.38 4.63 11.41
CA ILE A 11 -11.92 4.80 11.30
C ILE A 11 -11.37 4.05 10.10
N ARG A 12 -11.91 2.87 9.79
CA ARG A 12 -11.46 2.05 8.66
C ARG A 12 -11.75 2.71 7.30
N ILE A 13 -12.86 3.43 7.14
CA ILE A 13 -13.19 4.14 5.89
C ILE A 13 -12.21 5.29 5.63
N PRO A 14 -11.96 6.24 6.58
CA PRO A 14 -10.93 7.25 6.39
C PRO A 14 -9.54 6.66 6.11
N LEU A 15 -9.18 5.57 6.79
CA LEU A 15 -7.90 4.92 6.58
C LEU A 15 -7.78 4.29 5.19
N ALA A 16 -8.87 3.73 4.66
CA ALA A 16 -8.94 3.25 3.28
C ALA A 16 -8.79 4.38 2.26
N VAL A 17 -9.40 5.54 2.52
CA VAL A 17 -9.26 6.72 1.67
C VAL A 17 -7.83 7.25 1.70
N ILE A 18 -7.24 7.43 2.89
CA ILE A 18 -5.85 7.87 3.05
C ILE A 18 -4.89 6.90 2.36
N GLY A 19 -5.07 5.59 2.58
CA GLY A 19 -4.29 4.56 1.91
C GLY A 19 -4.41 4.66 0.38
N GLY A 20 -5.63 4.79 -0.13
CA GLY A 20 -5.86 4.97 -1.57
C GLY A 20 -5.15 6.19 -2.13
N VAL A 21 -5.22 7.34 -1.45
CA VAL A 21 -4.54 8.57 -1.88
C VAL A 21 -3.03 8.36 -1.93
N LEU A 22 -2.45 7.77 -0.87
CA LEU A 22 -1.01 7.50 -0.82
C LEU A 22 -0.57 6.54 -1.94
N TYR A 23 -1.35 5.47 -2.20
CA TYR A 23 -1.08 4.54 -3.30
C TYR A 23 -1.21 5.17 -4.68
N GLY A 24 -2.22 6.01 -4.88
CA GLY A 24 -2.41 6.75 -6.13
C GLY A 24 -1.25 7.72 -6.38
N LEU A 25 -0.83 8.46 -5.36
CA LEU A 25 0.32 9.37 -5.44
C LEU A 25 1.64 8.63 -5.66
N LEU A 26 1.84 7.48 -5.00
CA LEU A 26 3.02 6.64 -5.21
C LEU A 26 3.06 6.12 -6.66
N THR A 27 1.94 5.65 -7.18
CA THR A 27 1.83 5.19 -8.57
C THR A 27 2.13 6.32 -9.55
N TYR A 28 1.56 7.51 -9.31
CA TYR A 28 1.84 8.70 -10.09
C TYR A 28 3.34 9.04 -10.11
N ALA A 29 3.99 9.03 -8.95
CA ALA A 29 5.41 9.29 -8.82
C ALA A 29 6.27 8.25 -9.56
N ILE A 30 5.94 6.96 -9.45
CA ILE A 30 6.63 5.88 -10.18
C ILE A 30 6.50 6.09 -11.69
N VAL A 31 5.29 6.35 -12.20
CA VAL A 31 5.04 6.52 -13.64
C VAL A 31 5.80 7.72 -14.20
N LEU A 32 5.85 8.84 -13.46
CA LEU A 32 6.68 9.99 -13.85
C LEU A 32 8.19 9.66 -13.83
N THR A 33 8.65 8.89 -12.84
CA THR A 33 10.06 8.47 -12.75
C THR A 33 10.47 7.59 -13.93
N LEU A 34 9.53 6.83 -14.48
CA LEU A 34 9.72 6.04 -15.70
C LEU A 34 9.58 6.86 -17.00
N ASN A 35 9.56 8.19 -16.89
CA ASN A 35 9.52 9.14 -18.00
C ASN A 35 8.27 9.03 -18.90
N PHE A 36 7.16 8.52 -18.36
CA PHE A 36 5.87 8.53 -19.06
C PHE A 36 5.20 9.91 -18.97
N PRO A 37 4.34 10.27 -19.96
CA PRO A 37 3.56 11.49 -19.92
C PRO A 37 2.73 11.62 -18.63
N ALA A 38 2.68 12.83 -18.06
CA ALA A 38 1.94 13.11 -16.83
C ALA A 38 0.46 12.69 -16.90
N GLN A 39 -0.16 12.74 -18.09
CA GLN A 39 -1.53 12.26 -18.33
C GLN A 39 -1.68 10.76 -18.04
N ILE A 40 -0.68 9.95 -18.41
CA ILE A 40 -0.64 8.51 -18.11
C ILE A 40 -0.45 8.32 -16.60
N GLY A 41 0.41 9.11 -15.97
CA GLY A 41 0.59 9.10 -14.52
C GLY A 41 -0.71 9.40 -13.76
N ILE A 42 -1.45 10.44 -14.17
CA ILE A 42 -2.73 10.81 -13.56
C ILE A 42 -3.75 9.67 -13.73
N GLY A 43 -3.85 9.12 -14.94
CA GLY A 43 -4.74 7.99 -15.24
C GLY A 43 -4.43 6.75 -14.39
N ALA A 44 -3.16 6.37 -14.31
CA ALA A 44 -2.70 5.24 -13.50
C ALA A 44 -2.93 5.47 -12.00
N GLY A 45 -2.62 6.67 -11.49
CA GLY A 45 -2.83 7.03 -10.10
C GLY A 45 -4.31 6.99 -9.70
N LEU A 46 -5.20 7.53 -10.55
CA LEU A 46 -6.65 7.46 -10.34
C LEU A 46 -7.17 6.01 -10.38
N LEU A 47 -6.69 5.21 -11.34
CA LEU A 47 -7.07 3.81 -11.45
C LEU A 47 -6.69 3.04 -10.17
N VAL A 48 -5.46 3.20 -9.70
CA VAL A 48 -4.98 2.55 -8.46
C VAL A 48 -5.76 3.06 -7.25
N PHE A 49 -6.04 4.36 -7.16
CA PHE A 49 -6.87 4.93 -6.09
C PHE A 49 -8.26 4.27 -6.02
N PHE A 50 -8.99 4.25 -7.13
CA PHE A 50 -10.36 3.70 -7.16
C PHE A 50 -10.36 2.18 -6.94
N LEU A 51 -9.38 1.47 -7.50
CA LEU A 51 -9.24 0.03 -7.32
C LEU A 51 -8.92 -0.31 -5.86
N TYR A 52 -7.99 0.41 -5.23
CA TYR A 52 -7.67 0.26 -3.81
C TYR A 52 -8.88 0.57 -2.93
N LEU A 53 -9.54 1.70 -3.15
CA LEU A 53 -10.70 2.11 -2.36
C LEU A 53 -11.85 1.10 -2.52
N GLY A 54 -12.15 0.69 -3.75
CA GLY A 54 -13.20 -0.28 -4.06
C GLY A 54 -12.95 -1.64 -3.43
N LEU A 55 -11.74 -2.18 -3.54
CA LEU A 55 -11.36 -3.45 -2.90
C LEU A 55 -11.46 -3.36 -1.37
N ARG A 56 -11.02 -2.25 -0.77
CA ARG A 56 -11.05 -2.06 0.69
C ARG A 56 -12.48 -1.93 1.19
N LEU A 57 -13.34 -1.19 0.48
CA LEU A 57 -14.77 -1.07 0.78
C LEU A 57 -15.50 -2.41 0.59
N LEU A 58 -15.15 -3.19 -0.43
CA LEU A 58 -15.72 -4.53 -0.65
C LEU A 58 -15.43 -5.44 0.54
N VAL A 59 -14.18 -5.45 1.05
CA VAL A 59 -13.83 -6.17 2.28
C VAL A 59 -14.61 -5.62 3.48
N LEU A 60 -14.70 -4.29 3.61
CA LEU A 60 -15.37 -3.62 4.72
C LEU A 60 -16.87 -3.97 4.81
N PHE A 61 -17.57 -3.90 3.68
CA PHE A 61 -19.01 -4.15 3.60
C PHE A 61 -19.36 -5.62 3.51
N SER A 62 -18.42 -6.49 3.11
CA SER A 62 -18.67 -7.92 3.11
C SER A 62 -18.96 -8.47 4.51
N GLY A 63 -18.59 -7.73 5.58
CA GLY A 63 -18.71 -8.20 6.96
C GLY A 63 -17.87 -9.45 7.24
N ILE A 64 -17.08 -9.89 6.25
CA ILE A 64 -16.14 -10.99 6.36
C ILE A 64 -14.94 -10.41 7.08
N ASP A 65 -14.90 -10.63 8.39
CA ASP A 65 -13.62 -10.79 9.05
C ASP A 65 -12.92 -11.94 8.31
N THR A 66 -12.02 -11.60 7.38
CA THR A 66 -11.25 -12.57 6.61
C THR A 66 -10.64 -13.59 7.58
N PRO A 67 -10.42 -14.87 7.23
CA PRO A 67 -9.96 -15.91 8.17
C PRO A 67 -8.58 -15.65 8.79
N TYR A 68 -7.89 -14.61 8.31
CA TYR A 68 -6.67 -14.08 8.92
C TYR A 68 -6.94 -13.12 10.10
N TYR A 69 -8.16 -12.60 10.22
CA TYR A 69 -8.69 -11.77 11.32
C TYR A 69 -9.91 -12.36 12.05
N SER A 70 -10.67 -13.29 11.45
CA SER A 70 -11.62 -14.13 12.19
C SER A 70 -10.97 -15.45 12.58
N LYS A 71 -10.81 -15.63 13.88
CA LYS A 71 -10.83 -16.97 14.46
C LYS A 71 -12.10 -17.68 13.98
N GLU A 72 -11.93 -18.78 13.26
CA GLU A 72 -12.69 -20.02 13.46
C GLU A 72 -14.22 -19.87 13.65
N ARG A 73 -14.93 -19.18 12.75
CA ARG A 73 -16.38 -19.41 12.60
C ARG A 73 -16.64 -20.18 11.31
N LYS A 74 -16.32 -21.47 11.34
CA LYS A 74 -16.83 -22.44 10.36
C LYS A 74 -18.36 -22.49 10.49
N GLY A 75 -19.10 -22.28 9.39
CA GLY A 75 -20.55 -22.48 9.36
C GLY A 75 -21.39 -21.23 9.05
N SER A 76 -20.83 -20.21 8.37
CA SER A 76 -21.65 -19.10 7.89
C SER A 76 -22.55 -19.58 6.74
N PRO A 77 -23.88 -19.36 6.78
CA PRO A 77 -24.80 -19.78 5.70
C PRO A 77 -24.51 -19.10 4.35
N TYR A 78 -23.61 -18.12 4.31
CA TYR A 78 -23.21 -17.39 3.11
C TYR A 78 -21.93 -17.92 2.43
N GLU A 79 -21.29 -18.98 2.97
CA GLU A 79 -20.02 -19.53 2.45
C GLU A 79 -20.07 -19.92 0.96
N ASN A 80 -21.22 -20.33 0.45
CA ASN A 80 -21.41 -20.75 -0.94
C ASN A 80 -21.83 -19.61 -1.90
N THR A 81 -21.92 -18.37 -1.42
CA THR A 81 -22.28 -17.24 -2.29
C THR A 81 -21.07 -16.71 -3.06
N VAL A 82 -21.28 -16.30 -4.31
CA VAL A 82 -20.24 -15.68 -5.16
C VAL A 82 -19.64 -14.44 -4.49
N PHE A 83 -20.47 -13.67 -3.78
CA PHE A 83 -20.04 -12.51 -3.01
C PHE A 83 -19.07 -12.90 -1.88
N TYR A 84 -19.38 -13.95 -1.11
CA TYR A 84 -18.52 -14.42 -0.03
C TYR A 84 -17.16 -14.91 -0.55
N GLN A 85 -17.16 -15.70 -1.62
CA GLN A 85 -15.93 -16.18 -2.26
C GLN A 85 -15.07 -15.03 -2.80
N THR A 86 -15.69 -14.02 -3.41
CA THR A 86 -15.00 -12.84 -3.92
C THR A 86 -14.36 -12.04 -2.79
N ALA A 87 -15.09 -11.77 -1.71
CA ALA A 87 -14.57 -11.03 -0.56
C ALA A 87 -13.47 -11.81 0.19
N GLN A 88 -13.55 -13.13 0.27
CA GLN A 88 -12.46 -13.99 0.77
C GLN A 88 -11.20 -13.89 -0.09
N TRP A 89 -11.35 -13.90 -1.42
CA TRP A 89 -10.23 -13.73 -2.34
C TRP A 89 -9.57 -12.35 -2.19
N VAL A 90 -10.36 -11.27 -2.14
CA VAL A 90 -9.85 -9.91 -1.92
C VAL A 90 -9.13 -9.81 -0.57
N GLY A 91 -9.66 -10.44 0.48
CA GLY A 91 -9.01 -10.54 1.78
C GLY A 91 -7.63 -11.19 1.73
N LYS A 92 -7.52 -12.34 1.05
CA LYS A 92 -6.22 -13.02 0.84
C LYS A 92 -5.26 -12.17 0.02
N PHE A 93 -5.75 -11.49 -1.02
CA PHE A 93 -4.94 -10.59 -1.84
C PHE A 93 -4.31 -9.48 -0.99
N TYR A 94 -5.08 -8.82 -0.13
CA TYR A 94 -4.55 -7.81 0.78
C TYR A 94 -3.50 -8.36 1.74
N HIS A 95 -3.67 -9.58 2.25
CA HIS A 95 -2.67 -10.19 3.12
C HIS A 95 -1.31 -10.32 2.43
N TYR A 96 -1.27 -10.88 1.22
CA TYR A 96 -0.02 -11.00 0.45
C TYR A 96 0.53 -9.63 0.05
N HIS A 97 -0.34 -8.73 -0.41
CA HIS A 97 0.05 -7.38 -0.78
C HIS A 97 0.67 -6.62 0.40
N ASP A 98 0.08 -6.70 1.60
CA ASP A 98 0.59 -6.04 2.79
C ASP A 98 1.94 -6.62 3.23
N ILE A 99 2.15 -7.94 3.06
CA ILE A 99 3.47 -8.57 3.27
C ILE A 99 4.51 -8.04 2.27
N VAL A 100 4.16 -7.97 0.98
CA VAL A 100 5.07 -7.45 -0.05
C VAL A 100 5.38 -5.98 0.20
N LEU A 101 4.38 -5.17 0.54
CA LEU A 101 4.56 -3.77 0.91
C LEU A 101 5.47 -3.64 2.12
N PHE A 102 5.25 -4.44 3.16
CA PHE A 102 6.08 -4.42 4.35
C PHE A 102 7.54 -4.75 4.01
N ALA A 103 7.77 -5.81 3.24
CA ALA A 103 9.11 -6.16 2.78
C ALA A 103 9.75 -5.03 1.95
N PHE A 104 9.00 -4.41 1.04
CA PHE A 104 9.45 -3.28 0.24
C PHE A 104 9.83 -2.07 1.10
N LEU A 105 9.00 -1.72 2.09
CA LEU A 105 9.27 -0.63 3.02
C LEU A 105 10.49 -0.92 3.92
N VAL A 106 10.67 -2.17 4.35
CA VAL A 106 11.87 -2.59 5.09
C VAL A 106 13.13 -2.41 4.24
N ILE A 107 13.11 -2.83 2.97
CA ILE A 107 14.23 -2.63 2.04
C ILE A 107 14.52 -1.14 1.86
N LEU A 108 13.48 -0.33 1.63
CA LEU A 108 13.61 1.13 1.50
C LEU A 108 14.21 1.75 2.76
N ALA A 109 13.76 1.33 3.94
CA ALA A 109 14.29 1.81 5.21
C ALA A 109 15.76 1.42 5.38
N ILE A 110 16.16 0.21 5.02
CA ILE A 110 17.56 -0.23 5.04
C ILE A 110 18.40 0.66 4.11
N VAL A 111 17.98 0.86 2.87
CA VAL A 111 18.68 1.74 1.90
C VAL A 111 18.79 3.17 2.43
N PHE A 112 17.71 3.70 3.01
CA PHE A 112 17.68 5.03 3.62
C PHE A 112 18.69 5.15 4.77
N VAL A 113 18.70 4.19 5.70
CA VAL A 113 19.60 4.19 6.86
C VAL A 113 21.06 4.07 6.41
N ILE A 114 21.36 3.17 5.47
CA ILE A 114 22.72 3.02 4.92
C ILE A 114 23.17 4.34 4.27
N SER A 115 22.29 4.99 3.51
CA SER A 115 22.62 6.26 2.86
C SER A 115 22.92 7.37 3.87
N LEU A 116 22.16 7.45 4.96
CA LEU A 116 22.46 8.41 6.04
C LEU A 116 23.78 8.09 6.74
N ILE A 117 24.08 6.81 7.01
CA ILE A 117 25.36 6.41 7.60
C ILE A 117 26.52 6.83 6.68
N MET A 118 26.39 6.64 5.37
CA MET A 118 27.40 7.09 4.39
C MET A 118 27.59 8.60 4.42
N ASP A 119 26.49 9.38 4.43
CA ASP A 119 26.57 10.84 4.54
C ASP A 119 27.30 11.25 5.83
N GLY A 120 27.00 10.58 6.96
CA GLY A 120 27.64 10.83 8.25
C GLY A 120 29.13 10.48 8.29
N ILE A 121 29.54 9.33 7.71
CA ILE A 121 30.95 8.91 7.66
C ILE A 121 31.78 9.86 6.78
N GLU A 122 31.22 10.30 5.66
CA GLU A 122 31.90 11.15 4.70
C GLU A 122 31.75 12.65 4.99
N ASN A 123 31.12 13.01 6.12
CA ASN A 123 30.85 14.39 6.52
C ASN A 123 30.09 15.18 5.43
N ARG A 124 29.26 14.49 4.66
CA ARG A 124 28.39 15.08 3.63
C ARG A 124 27.12 15.64 4.27
N PRO A 125 26.42 16.57 3.60
CA PRO A 125 25.09 16.98 4.01
C PRO A 125 24.14 15.77 4.11
N TRP A 126 23.29 15.73 5.14
CA TRP A 126 22.34 14.64 5.32
C TRP A 126 21.37 14.54 4.14
N GLY A 127 21.25 13.33 3.57
CA GLY A 127 20.38 13.04 2.43
C GLY A 127 21.06 13.22 1.07
N GLN A 128 22.31 13.66 1.02
CA GLN A 128 23.07 13.85 -0.21
C GLN A 128 23.24 12.53 -0.98
N THR A 129 23.56 11.43 -0.29
CA THR A 129 23.73 10.11 -0.91
C THR A 129 22.45 9.60 -1.57
N ILE A 130 21.27 9.87 -0.97
CA ILE A 130 19.97 9.52 -1.55
C ILE A 130 19.68 10.36 -2.79
N GLN A 131 19.97 11.66 -2.72
CA GLN A 131 19.81 12.58 -3.84
C GLN A 131 20.71 12.19 -5.01
N ASP A 132 21.96 11.83 -4.75
CA ASP A 132 22.91 11.38 -5.77
C ASP A 132 22.47 10.07 -6.43
N LEU A 133 21.95 9.10 -5.64
CA LEU A 133 21.37 7.85 -6.15
C LEU A 133 20.16 8.13 -7.05
N TRP A 134 19.26 9.00 -6.61
CA TRP A 134 18.09 9.41 -7.38
C TRP A 134 18.46 10.10 -8.69
N ASN A 135 19.43 11.03 -8.64
CA ASN A 135 19.92 11.73 -9.82
C ASN A 135 20.57 10.76 -10.82
N LYS A 136 21.36 9.79 -10.37
CA LYS A 136 21.94 8.77 -11.26
C LYS A 136 20.89 7.85 -11.90
N LEU A 137 19.87 7.47 -11.14
CA LEU A 137 18.76 6.67 -11.66
C LEU A 137 17.93 7.42 -12.70
N THR A 138 17.74 8.73 -12.52
CA THR A 138 16.93 9.56 -13.42
C THR A 138 17.70 10.14 -14.61
N LEU A 139 19.02 10.37 -14.48
CA LEU A 139 19.90 10.82 -15.58
C LEU A 139 20.38 9.69 -16.50
N SER A 140 20.11 8.43 -16.17
CA SER A 140 20.43 7.27 -17.01
C SER A 140 19.27 6.82 -17.91
N PHE A 141 18.14 7.52 -17.86
CA PHE A 141 17.01 7.43 -18.79
C PHE A 141 16.92 8.68 -19.67
#